data_AF-A0A1A8LCW7-F1
#
_entry.id   AF-A0A1A8LCW7-F1
#
_cell.length_a   1.000
_cell.length_b   1.000
_cell.length_c   1.000
_cell.angle_alpha   90.00
_cell.angle_beta   90.00
_cell.angle_gamma   90.00
#
_symmetry.space_group_name_H-M   'P 1'
#
loop_
_entity.id
_entity.type
_entity.pdbx_description
1 polymer ?
#
loop_
_entity_poly.entity_id
_entity_poly.type
_entity_poly.pdbx_seq_one_letter_code
_entity_poly.pdbx_strand_id
1 'polypeptide(L)'
;MSEEPPVSPSWLSPNPTEWVTGGGGATDNSTGMGTFPGEGSLPPSQLPLLVNPWDIVLCSSGTLIACENALVVLVIWQNPALRAPMFLLIGSLALADLLAGLGLVLHFTCAYLLQSDSAQLLTVGLVVASFSASVFSLLAITIDRYLSLYYALTYNSERTAAFTYTMLVLLWGLSLCLGLLPVTGVNCLAEEATCSVVRPLTKNNIAVLSVSFLLLFGLMLQLYVQICKIVMRHAHQIALQHHFLAASPHYVTTRKGVSTLAIILGTFAACWMPFTVYSLIADYTYPPLYTYATLVPATYNSVINPVIYAFRNQEIQKALWLVCCGCVPASVAHRARTPSDV
;
A
#
# COMPACT_ATOMS: atom_id res chain seq x y z
N MET A 1 -0.12 -3.86 -61.83
CA MET A 1 0.06 -4.79 -60.69
C MET A 1 -0.24 -3.97 -59.47
N SER A 2 -1.51 -4.02 -59.05
CA SER A 2 -2.10 -3.06 -58.13
C SER A 2 -2.42 -3.79 -56.83
N GLU A 3 -1.89 -3.31 -55.71
CA GLU A 3 -2.09 -3.85 -54.37
C GLU A 3 -3.55 -3.65 -53.90
N GLU A 4 -4.13 -4.70 -53.31
CA GLU A 4 -5.43 -4.67 -52.65
C GLU A 4 -5.37 -3.94 -51.30
N PRO A 5 -6.41 -3.17 -50.90
CA PRO A 5 -6.54 -2.65 -49.55
C PRO A 5 -7.24 -3.65 -48.59
N PRO A 6 -7.04 -3.53 -47.26
CA PRO A 6 -7.56 -4.48 -46.29
C PRO A 6 -9.06 -4.32 -46.03
N VAL A 7 -9.73 -5.47 -45.88
CA VAL A 7 -11.15 -5.63 -45.53
C VAL A 7 -11.37 -5.25 -44.05
N SER A 8 -12.38 -4.41 -43.79
CA SER A 8 -12.88 -4.10 -42.44
C SER A 8 -14.22 -4.84 -42.17
N PRO A 9 -14.45 -5.43 -40.98
CA PRO A 9 -15.71 -6.11 -40.67
C PRO A 9 -16.88 -5.16 -40.39
N SER A 10 -18.03 -5.50 -40.96
CA SER A 10 -19.25 -4.70 -41.13
C SER A 10 -20.29 -4.84 -40.00
N TRP A 11 -19.98 -4.44 -38.76
CA TRP A 11 -20.97 -4.53 -37.66
C TRP A 11 -21.12 -3.29 -36.76
N LEU A 12 -20.65 -2.12 -37.18
CA LEU A 12 -20.87 -0.87 -36.46
C LEU A 12 -21.42 0.19 -37.41
N SER A 13 -22.73 0.16 -37.68
CA SER A 13 -23.59 1.33 -38.00
C SER A 13 -25.00 0.88 -38.43
N PRO A 14 -26.08 1.28 -37.74
CA PRO A 14 -27.39 1.41 -38.37
C PRO A 14 -27.49 2.82 -38.97
N ASN A 15 -27.34 2.92 -40.30
CA ASN A 15 -27.59 4.16 -41.03
C ASN A 15 -29.11 4.31 -41.28
N PRO A 16 -29.65 5.53 -41.25
CA PRO A 16 -31.08 5.80 -41.37
C PRO A 16 -31.52 5.81 -42.85
N THR A 17 -32.83 5.69 -43.03
CA THR A 17 -33.61 6.01 -44.25
C THR A 17 -33.36 5.16 -45.50
N GLU A 18 -34.34 4.32 -45.86
CA GLU A 18 -35.07 4.38 -47.14
C GLU A 18 -35.88 3.09 -47.38
N TRP A 19 -37.20 3.17 -47.18
CA TRP A 19 -38.17 2.32 -47.89
C TRP A 19 -39.35 3.21 -48.35
N VAL A 20 -39.36 3.48 -49.65
CA VAL A 20 -40.45 3.98 -50.50
C VAL A 20 -41.13 2.70 -51.07
N THR A 21 -42.44 2.48 -51.22
CA THR A 21 -43.61 3.22 -51.72
C THR A 21 -44.88 2.38 -51.43
N GLY A 22 -46.08 2.98 -51.32
CA GLY A 22 -47.34 2.22 -51.46
C GLY A 22 -48.66 2.90 -51.07
N GLY A 23 -49.06 3.93 -51.83
CA GLY A 23 -50.44 4.36 -52.17
C GLY A 23 -51.66 4.25 -51.23
N GLY A 24 -52.26 5.42 -50.91
CA GLY A 24 -53.68 5.73 -51.17
C GLY A 24 -54.72 5.55 -50.05
N GLY A 25 -55.40 6.65 -49.66
CA GLY A 25 -56.71 6.59 -48.96
C GLY A 25 -57.01 7.78 -48.03
N ALA A 26 -58.17 8.42 -48.21
CA ALA A 26 -58.60 9.68 -47.60
C ALA A 26 -59.09 9.60 -46.13
N THR A 27 -59.00 10.76 -45.45
CA THR A 27 -59.87 11.36 -44.40
C THR A 27 -60.63 10.48 -43.39
N ASP A 28 -60.40 10.69 -42.08
CA ASP A 28 -61.42 11.30 -41.18
C ASP A 28 -60.94 11.52 -39.72
N ASN A 29 -61.52 12.57 -39.12
CA ASN A 29 -61.41 13.03 -37.72
C ASN A 29 -61.93 12.01 -36.69
N SER A 30 -61.29 11.91 -35.51
CA SER A 30 -61.93 12.13 -34.19
C SER A 30 -61.08 11.63 -32.99
N THR A 31 -60.77 12.57 -32.08
CA THR A 31 -60.72 12.50 -30.59
C THR A 31 -60.52 11.16 -29.86
N GLY A 32 -59.49 11.08 -29.02
CA GLY A 32 -59.34 10.01 -28.02
C GLY A 32 -58.14 10.17 -27.06
N MET A 33 -58.35 10.92 -25.99
CA MET A 33 -57.64 11.03 -24.70
C MET A 33 -56.64 9.90 -24.33
N GLY A 34 -55.41 10.27 -23.94
CA GLY A 34 -54.45 9.36 -23.30
C GLY A 34 -53.00 9.85 -23.27
N THR A 35 -52.74 11.09 -22.81
CA THR A 35 -51.36 11.58 -22.60
C THR A 35 -50.72 10.89 -21.40
N PHE A 36 -49.69 10.08 -21.65
CA PHE A 36 -48.71 9.63 -20.67
C PHE A 36 -48.04 10.85 -20.01
N PRO A 37 -47.75 10.85 -18.69
CA PRO A 37 -46.95 11.90 -18.09
C PRO A 37 -45.54 11.81 -18.68
N GLY A 38 -45.08 12.91 -19.27
CA GLY A 38 -43.70 13.03 -19.74
C GLY A 38 -42.72 12.76 -18.61
N GLU A 39 -41.62 12.08 -18.94
CA GLU A 39 -40.43 11.97 -18.11
C GLU A 39 -39.98 13.37 -17.69
N GLY A 40 -40.43 13.77 -16.50
CA GLY A 40 -39.94 14.95 -15.81
C GLY A 40 -38.48 14.72 -15.51
N SER A 41 -37.62 15.49 -16.16
CA SER A 41 -36.25 15.73 -15.76
C SER A 41 -36.25 16.21 -14.30
N LEU A 42 -35.88 15.31 -13.39
CA LEU A 42 -35.65 15.63 -11.99
C LEU A 42 -34.57 16.74 -11.90
N PRO A 43 -34.71 17.70 -10.96
CA PRO A 43 -33.68 18.70 -10.73
C PRO A 43 -32.35 18.05 -10.35
N PRO A 44 -31.19 18.64 -10.72
CA PRO A 44 -29.86 18.06 -10.52
C PRO A 44 -29.47 17.80 -9.05
N SER A 45 -30.30 18.24 -8.08
CA SER A 45 -30.11 18.03 -6.66
C SER A 45 -30.55 16.66 -6.13
N GLN A 46 -31.03 15.74 -6.98
CA GLN A 46 -31.51 14.40 -6.57
C GLN A 46 -30.95 13.25 -7.42
N LEU A 47 -29.82 13.43 -8.11
CA LEU A 47 -29.12 12.28 -8.67
C LEU A 47 -28.53 11.48 -7.50
N PRO A 48 -28.87 10.19 -7.31
CA PRO A 48 -28.24 9.39 -6.27
C PRO A 48 -26.73 9.40 -6.51
N LEU A 49 -25.96 9.71 -5.46
CA LEU A 49 -24.50 9.67 -5.48
C LEU A 49 -24.11 8.22 -5.83
N LEU A 50 -23.77 7.99 -7.10
CA LEU A 50 -23.46 6.65 -7.59
C LEU A 50 -22.05 6.29 -7.16
N VAL A 51 -21.93 5.74 -5.96
CA VAL A 51 -20.65 5.33 -5.39
C VAL A 51 -20.28 3.95 -5.91
N ASN A 52 -19.06 3.81 -6.43
CA ASN A 52 -18.53 2.52 -6.85
C ASN A 52 -18.31 1.61 -5.63
N PRO A 53 -18.88 0.38 -5.60
CA PRO A 53 -18.70 -0.55 -4.49
C PRO A 53 -17.23 -0.85 -4.15
N TRP A 54 -16.34 -0.85 -5.15
CA TRP A 54 -14.92 -1.11 -4.92
C TRP A 54 -14.23 0.03 -4.17
N ASP A 55 -14.65 1.27 -4.38
CA ASP A 55 -14.12 2.42 -3.64
C ASP A 55 -14.59 2.39 -2.17
N ILE A 56 -15.80 1.87 -1.91
CA ILE A 56 -16.27 1.61 -0.53
C ILE A 56 -15.38 0.56 0.14
N VAL A 57 -15.03 -0.51 -0.57
CA VAL A 57 -14.12 -1.56 -0.05
C VAL A 57 -12.73 -0.99 0.25
N LEU A 58 -12.20 -0.11 -0.62
CA LEU A 58 -10.91 0.55 -0.37
C LEU A 58 -10.99 1.52 0.82
N CYS A 59 -12.08 2.27 0.95
CA CYS A 59 -12.28 3.20 2.07
C CYS A 59 -12.41 2.45 3.42
N SER A 60 -13.17 1.35 3.44
CA SER A 60 -13.31 0.52 4.65
C SER A 60 -11.99 -0.17 5.02
N SER A 61 -11.26 -0.69 4.01
CA SER A 61 -9.92 -1.25 4.21
C SER A 61 -8.94 -0.18 4.73
N GLY A 62 -8.97 1.02 4.16
CA GLY A 62 -8.15 2.15 4.63
C GLY A 62 -8.44 2.55 6.07
N THR A 63 -9.71 2.53 6.48
CA THR A 63 -10.11 2.79 7.87
C THR A 63 -9.56 1.73 8.81
N LEU A 64 -9.67 0.44 8.45
CA LEU A 64 -9.11 -0.66 9.23
C LEU A 64 -7.59 -0.52 9.38
N ILE A 65 -6.89 -0.33 8.26
CA ILE A 65 -5.42 -0.16 8.21
C ILE A 65 -4.99 1.01 9.11
N ALA A 66 -5.67 2.14 9.02
CA ALA A 66 -5.37 3.32 9.82
C ALA A 66 -5.55 3.05 11.32
N CYS A 67 -6.67 2.44 11.73
CA CYS A 67 -6.95 2.14 13.13
C CYS A 67 -5.90 1.19 13.74
N GLU A 68 -5.58 0.09 13.05
CA GLU A 68 -4.63 -0.91 13.55
C GLU A 68 -3.21 -0.35 13.65
N ASN A 69 -2.76 0.38 12.63
CA ASN A 69 -1.42 0.94 12.63
C ASN A 69 -1.28 2.15 13.56
N ALA A 70 -2.35 2.93 13.79
CA ALA A 70 -2.37 3.97 14.82
C ALA A 70 -2.13 3.39 16.22
N LEU A 71 -2.72 2.23 16.53
CA LEU A 71 -2.50 1.53 17.79
C LEU A 71 -1.02 1.13 17.95
N VAL A 72 -0.39 0.59 16.90
CA VAL A 72 1.04 0.23 16.93
C VAL A 72 1.91 1.45 17.17
N VAL A 73 1.65 2.56 16.48
CA VAL A 73 2.38 3.82 16.68
C VAL A 73 2.21 4.33 18.12
N LEU A 74 0.99 4.32 18.66
CA LEU A 74 0.71 4.72 20.04
C LEU A 74 1.47 3.87 21.06
N VAL A 75 1.45 2.55 20.89
CA VAL A 75 2.16 1.62 21.78
C VAL A 75 3.67 1.89 21.79
N ILE A 76 4.28 2.08 20.62
CA ILE A 76 5.72 2.38 20.53
C ILE A 76 6.03 3.75 21.16
N TRP A 77 5.18 4.75 20.90
CA TRP A 77 5.35 6.09 21.44
C TRP A 77 5.31 6.14 22.98
N GLN A 78 4.35 5.44 23.58
CA GLN A 78 4.11 5.45 25.02
C GLN A 78 5.13 4.63 25.83
N ASN A 79 5.85 3.71 25.19
CA ASN A 79 6.77 2.79 25.88
C ASN A 79 8.23 3.11 25.56
N PRO A 80 8.97 3.82 26.45
CA PRO A 80 10.38 4.14 26.23
C PRO A 80 11.27 2.89 26.10
N ALA A 81 10.84 1.76 26.66
CA ALA A 81 11.51 0.46 26.52
C ALA A 81 11.52 -0.05 25.07
N LEU A 82 10.62 0.45 24.21
CA LEU A 82 10.52 0.12 22.79
C LEU A 82 11.24 1.15 21.90
N ARG A 83 12.27 1.86 22.40
CA ARG A 83 13.06 2.83 21.62
C ARG A 83 14.35 2.27 21.03
N ALA A 84 14.55 0.95 21.07
CA ALA A 84 15.67 0.32 20.38
C ALA A 84 15.54 0.52 18.84
N PRO A 85 16.66 0.58 18.09
CA PRO A 85 16.66 0.88 16.65
C PRO A 85 15.65 0.09 15.82
N MET A 86 15.54 -1.23 16.07
CA MET A 86 14.57 -2.11 15.40
C MET A 86 13.11 -1.64 15.58
N PHE A 87 12.74 -1.18 16.77
CA PHE A 87 11.39 -0.73 17.06
C PHE A 87 11.09 0.63 16.43
N LEU A 88 12.09 1.51 16.27
CA LEU A 88 11.93 2.76 15.51
C LEU A 88 11.62 2.47 14.04
N LEU A 89 12.28 1.47 13.44
CA LEU A 89 11.99 1.06 12.07
C LEU A 89 10.59 0.43 11.92
N ILE A 90 10.16 -0.37 12.89
CA ILE A 90 8.77 -0.89 12.94
C ILE A 90 7.76 0.25 13.11
N GLY A 91 8.06 1.25 13.96
CA GLY A 91 7.24 2.44 14.13
C GLY A 91 7.14 3.28 12.86
N SER A 92 8.23 3.41 12.10
CA SER A 92 8.23 4.06 10.78
C SER A 92 7.34 3.33 9.78
N LEU A 93 7.42 2.00 9.72
CA LEU A 93 6.54 1.19 8.89
C LEU A 93 5.07 1.36 9.28
N ALA A 94 4.76 1.32 10.58
CA ALA A 94 3.40 1.53 11.07
C ALA A 94 2.89 2.94 10.77
N LEU A 95 3.73 3.97 10.88
CA LEU A 95 3.37 5.33 10.50
C LEU A 95 3.08 5.44 8.99
N ALA A 96 3.90 4.80 8.14
CA ALA A 96 3.67 4.76 6.71
C ALA A 96 2.35 4.05 6.35
N ASP A 97 2.08 2.90 6.97
CA ASP A 97 0.82 2.17 6.76
C ASP A 97 -0.40 2.95 7.28
N LEU A 98 -0.28 3.64 8.42
CA LEU A 98 -1.31 4.55 8.93
C LEU A 98 -1.63 5.66 7.92
N LEU A 99 -0.61 6.32 7.38
CA LEU A 99 -0.79 7.38 6.39
C LEU A 99 -1.36 6.85 5.08
N ALA A 100 -1.02 5.63 4.67
CA ALA A 100 -1.65 4.97 3.52
C ALA A 100 -3.15 4.75 3.75
N GLY A 101 -3.54 4.24 4.92
CA GLY A 101 -4.94 4.04 5.30
C GLY A 101 -5.73 5.36 5.30
N LEU A 102 -5.17 6.42 5.91
CA LEU A 102 -5.75 7.76 5.87
C LEU A 102 -5.83 8.30 4.44
N GLY A 103 -4.81 8.06 3.62
CA GLY A 103 -4.79 8.44 2.20
C GLY A 103 -5.94 7.82 1.41
N LEU A 104 -6.26 6.55 1.64
CA LEU A 104 -7.40 5.87 0.99
C LEU A 104 -8.75 6.48 1.41
N VAL A 105 -8.94 6.76 2.71
CA VAL A 105 -10.17 7.37 3.22
C VAL A 105 -10.33 8.80 2.69
N LEU A 106 -9.25 9.58 2.71
CA LEU A 106 -9.24 10.93 2.16
C LEU A 106 -9.47 10.92 0.65
N HIS A 107 -8.91 9.96 -0.09
CA HIS A 107 -9.14 9.83 -1.52
C HIS A 107 -10.62 9.60 -1.83
N PHE A 108 -11.28 8.68 -1.12
CA PHE A 108 -12.73 8.47 -1.22
C PHE A 108 -13.52 9.75 -0.93
N THR A 109 -13.19 10.42 0.18
CA THR A 109 -13.84 11.67 0.61
C THR A 109 -13.68 12.76 -0.45
N CYS A 110 -12.48 12.91 -1.02
CA CYS A 110 -12.20 13.93 -2.02
C CYS A 110 -12.87 13.62 -3.37
N ALA A 111 -12.91 12.35 -3.78
CA ALA A 111 -13.52 11.93 -5.03
C ALA A 111 -15.05 12.11 -5.03
N TYR A 112 -15.72 11.80 -3.91
CA TYR A 112 -17.19 11.78 -3.86
C TYR A 112 -17.82 13.01 -3.19
N LEU A 113 -17.13 13.66 -2.24
CA LEU A 113 -17.71 14.77 -1.45
C LEU A 113 -17.15 16.14 -1.83
N LEU A 114 -15.84 16.25 -2.12
CA LEU A 114 -15.20 17.54 -2.40
C LEU A 114 -15.00 17.83 -3.89
N GLN A 115 -14.88 16.80 -4.72
CA GLN A 115 -14.70 16.87 -6.18
C GLN A 115 -13.63 17.90 -6.61
N SER A 116 -12.46 17.86 -5.96
CA SER A 116 -11.35 18.79 -6.23
C SER A 116 -10.12 18.05 -6.77
N ASP A 117 -9.64 18.47 -7.93
CA ASP A 117 -8.45 17.91 -8.59
C ASP A 117 -7.19 18.04 -7.73
N SER A 118 -7.02 19.18 -7.06
CA SER A 118 -5.88 19.41 -6.15
C SER A 118 -5.92 18.46 -4.96
N ALA A 119 -7.12 18.19 -4.42
CA ALA A 119 -7.29 17.24 -3.34
C ALA A 119 -7.06 15.79 -3.82
N GLN A 120 -7.46 15.46 -5.06
CA GLN A 120 -7.17 14.16 -5.66
C GLN A 120 -5.66 13.95 -5.87
N LEU A 121 -4.94 14.96 -6.37
CA LEU A 121 -3.48 14.91 -6.51
C LEU A 121 -2.78 14.73 -5.17
N LEU A 122 -3.22 15.46 -4.13
CA LEU A 122 -2.64 15.36 -2.79
C LEU A 122 -2.89 13.99 -2.17
N THR A 123 -4.10 13.44 -2.30
CA THR A 123 -4.44 12.12 -1.74
C THR A 123 -3.69 10.99 -2.44
N VAL A 124 -3.61 11.01 -3.77
CA VAL A 124 -2.79 10.03 -4.52
C VAL A 124 -1.31 10.18 -4.19
N GLY A 125 -0.81 11.42 -4.09
CA GLY A 125 0.55 11.69 -3.66
C GLY A 125 0.87 11.17 -2.26
N LEU A 126 -0.06 11.34 -1.31
CA LEU A 126 0.06 10.79 0.04
C LEU A 126 0.13 9.25 0.02
N VAL A 127 -0.70 8.59 -0.79
CA VAL A 127 -0.66 7.13 -0.94
C VAL A 127 0.68 6.67 -1.54
N VAL A 128 1.20 7.37 -2.57
CA VAL A 128 2.51 7.08 -3.18
C VAL A 128 3.65 7.29 -2.18
N ALA A 129 3.65 8.39 -1.43
CA ALA A 129 4.66 8.64 -0.39
C ALA A 129 4.60 7.57 0.70
N SER A 130 3.40 7.23 1.18
CA SER A 130 3.19 6.24 2.23
C SER A 130 3.67 4.85 1.79
N PHE A 131 3.30 4.42 0.58
CA PHE A 131 3.79 3.16 0.01
C PHE A 131 5.32 3.14 -0.10
N SER A 132 5.91 4.21 -0.64
CA SER A 132 7.37 4.34 -0.75
C SER A 132 8.06 4.25 0.61
N ALA A 133 7.50 4.92 1.62
CA ALA A 133 8.01 4.89 3.00
C ALA A 133 7.92 3.49 3.62
N SER A 134 6.84 2.75 3.36
CA SER A 134 6.69 1.35 3.79
C SER A 134 7.75 0.45 3.14
N VAL A 135 7.96 0.57 1.82
CA VAL A 135 8.99 -0.20 1.08
C VAL A 135 10.39 0.09 1.62
N PHE A 136 10.76 1.36 1.76
CA PHE A 136 12.06 1.72 2.28
C PHE A 136 12.23 1.33 3.76
N SER A 137 11.17 1.38 4.57
CA SER A 137 11.20 0.90 5.94
C SER A 137 11.45 -0.61 6.01
N LEU A 138 10.83 -1.40 5.13
CA LEU A 138 11.09 -2.84 5.04
C LEU A 138 12.53 -3.15 4.58
N LEU A 139 13.06 -2.38 3.63
CA LEU A 139 14.47 -2.48 3.24
C LEU A 139 15.39 -2.13 4.42
N ALA A 140 15.08 -1.07 5.16
CA ALA A 140 15.84 -0.64 6.34
C ALA A 140 15.82 -1.70 7.44
N ILE A 141 14.65 -2.31 7.72
CA ILE A 141 14.52 -3.47 8.62
C ILE A 141 15.38 -4.62 8.12
N THR A 142 15.37 -4.90 6.81
CA THR A 142 16.20 -5.98 6.22
C THR A 142 17.70 -5.71 6.41
N ILE A 143 18.15 -4.47 6.18
CA ILE A 143 19.54 -4.05 6.37
C ILE A 143 19.93 -4.12 7.84
N ASP A 144 19.11 -3.59 8.74
CA ASP A 144 19.34 -3.65 10.19
C ASP A 144 19.52 -5.09 10.67
N ARG A 145 18.62 -5.98 10.21
CA ARG A 145 18.70 -7.41 10.51
C ARG A 145 19.97 -8.04 9.96
N TYR A 146 20.33 -7.75 8.71
CA TYR A 146 21.58 -8.23 8.13
C TYR A 146 22.79 -7.78 8.94
N LEU A 147 22.88 -6.49 9.30
CA LEU A 147 24.00 -5.95 10.08
C LEU A 147 24.06 -6.53 11.49
N SER A 148 22.91 -6.71 12.17
CA SER A 148 22.85 -7.30 13.50
C SER A 148 23.33 -8.76 13.53
N LEU A 149 23.11 -9.51 12.45
CA LEU A 149 23.56 -10.90 12.32
C LEU A 149 25.01 -10.99 11.86
N TYR A 150 25.44 -10.12 10.96
CA TYR A 150 26.79 -10.13 10.41
C TYR A 150 27.83 -9.57 11.40
N TYR A 151 27.48 -8.50 12.13
CA TYR A 151 28.35 -7.84 13.11
C TYR A 151 27.88 -8.07 14.56
N ALA A 152 27.46 -9.28 14.90
CA ALA A 152 26.84 -9.60 16.20
C ALA A 152 27.65 -9.16 17.44
N LEU A 153 28.99 -9.04 17.35
CA LEU A 153 29.88 -8.65 18.46
C LEU A 153 30.26 -7.14 18.48
N THR A 154 30.03 -6.42 17.38
CA THR A 154 30.41 -5.01 17.21
C THR A 154 29.20 -4.09 17.04
N TYR A 155 28.00 -4.65 17.03
CA TYR A 155 26.73 -3.94 16.94
C TYR A 155 26.46 -3.18 18.26
N ASN A 156 27.07 -2.00 18.38
CA ASN A 156 26.91 -1.09 19.52
C ASN A 156 25.62 -0.26 19.41
N SER A 157 24.78 -0.31 20.45
CA SER A 157 23.44 0.32 20.50
C SER A 157 23.42 1.83 20.20
N GLU A 158 24.45 2.58 20.61
CA GLU A 158 24.51 4.04 20.41
C GLU A 158 24.80 4.42 18.94
N ARG A 159 25.76 3.74 18.32
CA ARG A 159 26.13 3.98 16.91
C ARG A 159 25.01 3.54 15.96
N THR A 160 24.28 2.49 16.32
CA THR A 160 23.18 1.97 15.51
C THR A 160 21.95 2.88 15.59
N ALA A 161 21.68 3.51 16.74
CA ALA A 161 20.62 4.51 16.85
C ALA A 161 20.83 5.71 15.91
N ALA A 162 22.02 6.32 15.92
CA ALA A 162 22.35 7.44 15.02
C ALA A 162 22.22 7.06 13.53
N PHE A 163 22.67 5.85 13.18
CA PHE A 163 22.52 5.30 11.84
C PHE A 163 21.04 5.13 11.46
N THR A 164 20.23 4.56 12.34
CA THR A 164 18.79 4.38 12.13
C THR A 164 18.06 5.71 11.95
N TYR A 165 18.35 6.73 12.77
CA TYR A 165 17.76 8.06 12.58
C TYR A 165 18.12 8.67 11.22
N THR A 166 19.38 8.51 10.80
CA THR A 166 19.82 8.98 9.47
C THR A 166 19.06 8.26 8.35
N MET A 167 18.92 6.93 8.43
CA MET A 167 18.14 6.15 7.47
C MET A 167 16.67 6.61 7.43
N LEU A 168 16.06 6.86 8.59
CA LEU A 168 14.68 7.35 8.69
C LEU A 168 14.50 8.70 7.99
N VAL A 169 15.39 9.66 8.23
CA VAL A 169 15.32 10.98 7.57
C VAL A 169 15.44 10.84 6.05
N LEU A 170 16.40 10.04 5.58
CA LEU A 170 16.62 9.83 4.14
C LEU A 170 15.43 9.13 3.48
N LEU A 171 14.91 8.05 4.09
CA LEU A 171 13.81 7.30 3.51
C LEU A 171 12.52 8.11 3.47
N TRP A 172 12.21 8.88 4.52
CA TRP A 172 11.03 9.73 4.54
C TRP A 172 11.16 10.89 3.56
N GLY A 173 12.34 11.52 3.50
CA GLY A 173 12.64 12.56 2.52
C GLY A 173 12.43 12.07 1.09
N LEU A 174 13.01 10.92 0.73
CA LEU A 174 12.84 10.33 -0.61
C LEU A 174 11.38 9.97 -0.89
N SER A 175 10.67 9.40 0.08
CA SER A 175 9.26 9.03 -0.07
C SER A 175 8.35 10.23 -0.31
N LEU A 176 8.55 11.31 0.45
CA LEU A 176 7.81 12.55 0.27
C LEU A 176 8.13 13.20 -1.08
N CYS A 177 9.39 13.19 -1.51
CA CYS A 177 9.76 13.65 -2.84
C CYS A 177 9.00 12.89 -3.94
N LEU A 178 8.91 11.55 -3.85
CA LEU A 178 8.16 10.74 -4.80
C LEU A 178 6.66 11.03 -4.77
N GLY A 179 6.07 11.20 -3.58
CA GLY A 179 4.64 11.52 -3.44
C GLY A 179 4.26 12.94 -3.86
N LEU A 180 5.21 13.88 -3.90
CA LEU A 180 4.97 15.25 -4.36
C LEU A 180 5.01 15.38 -5.89
N LEU A 181 5.57 14.41 -6.62
CA LEU A 181 5.69 14.45 -8.09
C LEU A 181 4.36 14.73 -8.83
N PRO A 182 3.21 14.13 -8.45
CA PRO A 182 1.94 14.42 -9.11
C PRO A 182 1.52 15.88 -8.94
N VAL A 183 1.79 16.46 -7.77
CA VAL A 183 1.44 17.85 -7.41
C VAL A 183 2.31 18.86 -8.18
N THR A 184 3.58 18.53 -8.46
CA THR A 184 4.49 19.39 -9.22
C THR A 184 4.22 19.41 -10.73
N GLY A 185 3.17 18.73 -11.19
CA GLY A 185 2.77 18.72 -12.61
C GLY A 185 3.07 17.42 -13.35
N VAL A 186 3.64 16.40 -12.69
CA VAL A 186 3.84 15.08 -13.31
C VAL A 186 2.57 14.24 -13.14
N ASN A 187 1.49 14.68 -13.77
CA ASN A 187 0.16 14.06 -13.71
C ASN A 187 -0.48 14.05 -15.11
N CYS A 188 -1.59 13.32 -15.27
CA CYS A 188 -2.29 13.19 -16.55
C CYS A 188 -3.57 14.05 -16.63
N LEU A 189 -3.75 15.05 -15.76
CA LEU A 189 -4.98 15.87 -15.77
C LEU A 189 -5.14 16.69 -17.06
N ALA A 190 -4.03 17.11 -17.68
CA ALA A 190 -4.05 17.88 -18.92
C ALA A 190 -4.24 17.00 -20.17
N GLU A 191 -3.83 15.72 -20.12
CA GLU A 191 -3.83 14.82 -21.26
C GLU A 191 -4.19 13.40 -20.82
N GLU A 192 -5.49 13.08 -20.90
CA GLU A 192 -6.03 11.80 -20.42
C GLU A 192 -5.43 10.58 -21.13
N ALA A 193 -4.99 10.72 -22.38
CA ALA A 193 -4.35 9.65 -23.15
C ALA A 193 -3.05 9.14 -22.51
N THR A 194 -2.43 9.93 -21.62
CA THR A 194 -1.21 9.55 -20.90
C THR A 194 -1.48 8.90 -19.54
N CYS A 195 -2.74 8.79 -19.13
CA CYS A 195 -3.12 8.25 -17.83
C CYS A 195 -2.79 6.75 -17.71
N SER A 196 -2.34 6.39 -16.51
CA SER A 196 -2.23 5.00 -16.08
C SER A 196 -3.55 4.47 -15.53
N VAL A 197 -3.54 3.20 -15.10
CA VAL A 197 -4.63 2.59 -14.32
C VAL A 197 -4.87 3.26 -12.97
N VAL A 198 -3.91 4.03 -12.44
CA VAL A 198 -4.04 4.80 -11.19
C VAL A 198 -4.15 6.28 -11.53
N ARG A 199 -5.37 6.79 -11.73
CA ARG A 199 -5.57 8.23 -12.03
C ARG A 199 -5.27 9.10 -10.80
N PRO A 200 -4.66 10.30 -10.95
CA PRO A 200 -4.23 10.94 -12.20
C PRO A 200 -2.71 10.75 -12.49
N LEU A 201 -2.12 9.60 -12.18
CA LEU A 201 -0.70 9.33 -12.50
C LEU A 201 -0.54 8.96 -13.97
N THR A 202 0.55 9.45 -14.58
CA THR A 202 0.92 9.07 -15.96
C THR A 202 1.45 7.63 -16.01
N LYS A 203 1.32 7.00 -17.18
CA LYS A 203 1.86 5.64 -17.43
C LYS A 203 3.36 5.55 -17.15
N ASN A 204 4.12 6.57 -17.56
CA ASN A 204 5.57 6.62 -17.35
C ASN A 204 5.94 6.68 -15.86
N ASN A 205 5.22 7.47 -15.06
CA ASN A 205 5.48 7.57 -13.62
C ASN A 205 5.21 6.25 -12.91
N ILE A 206 4.06 5.64 -13.18
CA ILE A 206 3.71 4.33 -12.62
C ILE A 206 4.72 3.27 -13.05
N ALA A 207 5.18 3.30 -14.30
CA ALA A 207 6.20 2.36 -14.79
C ALA A 207 7.53 2.54 -14.05
N VAL A 208 8.00 3.78 -13.87
CA VAL A 208 9.22 4.07 -13.10
C VAL A 208 9.07 3.60 -11.65
N LEU A 209 7.97 3.95 -10.98
CA LEU A 209 7.70 3.49 -9.61
C LEU A 209 7.67 1.96 -9.50
N SER A 210 7.05 1.29 -10.47
CA SER A 210 6.95 -0.18 -10.53
C SER A 210 8.32 -0.83 -10.75
N VAL A 211 9.14 -0.32 -11.68
CA VAL A 211 10.50 -0.82 -11.92
C VAL A 211 11.38 -0.58 -10.70
N SER A 212 11.35 0.62 -10.12
CA SER A 212 12.09 0.93 -8.89
C SER A 212 11.69 -0.01 -7.74
N PHE A 213 10.39 -0.26 -7.59
CA PHE A 213 9.86 -1.21 -6.62
C PHE A 213 10.41 -2.64 -6.82
N LEU A 214 10.40 -3.15 -8.06
CA LEU A 214 10.94 -4.47 -8.38
C LEU A 214 12.45 -4.58 -8.08
N LEU A 215 13.21 -3.52 -8.36
CA LEU A 215 14.65 -3.45 -8.04
C LEU A 215 14.89 -3.48 -6.52
N LEU A 216 14.12 -2.71 -5.76
CA LEU A 216 14.21 -2.70 -4.29
C LEU A 216 13.81 -4.05 -3.71
N PHE A 217 12.75 -4.66 -4.22
CA PHE A 217 12.33 -6.01 -3.82
C PHE A 217 13.42 -7.05 -4.12
N GLY A 218 14.05 -6.97 -5.29
CA GLY A 218 15.19 -7.81 -5.66
C GLY A 218 16.37 -7.64 -4.70
N LEU A 219 16.69 -6.42 -4.29
CA LEU A 219 17.71 -6.13 -3.28
C LEU A 219 17.35 -6.74 -1.92
N MET A 220 16.11 -6.60 -1.47
CA MET A 220 15.62 -7.18 -0.22
C MET A 220 15.73 -8.71 -0.24
N LEU A 221 15.35 -9.34 -1.36
CA LEU A 221 15.47 -10.78 -1.55
C LEU A 221 16.93 -11.24 -1.53
N GLN A 222 17.83 -10.50 -2.20
CA GLN A 222 19.27 -10.78 -2.18
C GLN A 222 19.79 -10.75 -0.74
N LEU A 223 19.52 -9.68 0.01
CA LEU A 223 19.93 -9.56 1.41
C LEU A 223 19.37 -10.71 2.25
N TYR A 224 18.11 -11.07 2.05
CA TYR A 224 17.49 -12.20 2.74
C TYR A 224 18.16 -13.54 2.43
N VAL A 225 18.51 -13.81 1.18
CA VAL A 225 19.29 -15.00 0.81
C VAL A 225 20.65 -15.01 1.51
N GLN A 226 21.33 -13.87 1.62
CA GLN A 226 22.58 -13.77 2.36
C GLN A 226 22.38 -14.05 3.86
N ILE A 227 21.32 -13.50 4.47
CA ILE A 227 20.94 -13.80 5.85
C ILE A 227 20.73 -15.31 6.04
N CYS A 228 19.96 -15.95 5.16
CA CYS A 228 19.72 -17.40 5.21
C CYS A 228 21.03 -18.18 5.09
N LYS A 229 21.94 -17.79 4.19
CA LYS A 229 23.27 -18.42 4.06
C LYS A 229 24.09 -18.29 5.35
N ILE A 230 24.13 -17.11 5.95
CA ILE A 230 24.81 -16.86 7.22
C ILE A 230 24.23 -17.77 8.32
N VAL A 231 22.91 -17.81 8.44
CA VAL A 231 22.21 -18.60 9.46
C VAL A 231 22.41 -20.10 9.24
N MET A 232 22.36 -20.58 7.99
CA MET A 232 22.65 -21.98 7.67
C MET A 232 24.11 -22.34 7.94
N ARG A 233 25.05 -21.42 7.66
CA ARG A 233 26.47 -21.63 7.97
C ARG A 233 26.70 -21.72 9.48
N HIS A 234 26.09 -20.83 10.26
CA HIS A 234 26.11 -20.91 11.72
C HIS A 234 25.42 -22.18 12.22
N ALA A 235 24.28 -22.58 11.65
CA ALA A 235 23.60 -23.82 12.00
C ALA A 235 24.47 -25.05 11.72
N HIS A 236 25.21 -25.05 10.61
CA HIS A 236 26.11 -26.14 10.23
C HIS A 236 27.34 -26.20 11.15
N GLN A 237 27.97 -25.05 11.44
CA GLN A 237 29.06 -24.96 12.42
C GLN A 237 28.60 -25.41 13.81
N ILE A 238 27.40 -25.00 14.22
CA ILE A 238 26.75 -25.43 15.46
C ILE A 238 26.51 -26.94 15.40
N ALA A 239 25.93 -27.51 14.33
CA ALA A 239 25.69 -28.95 14.24
C ALA A 239 26.97 -29.79 14.37
N LEU A 240 28.09 -29.30 13.82
CA LEU A 240 29.41 -29.95 13.95
C LEU A 240 29.99 -29.83 15.36
N GLN A 241 29.80 -28.69 16.05
CA GLN A 241 30.25 -28.51 17.45
C GLN A 241 29.28 -29.11 18.50
N HIS A 242 27.98 -29.22 18.19
CA HIS A 242 26.89 -29.59 19.09
C HIS A 242 26.44 -31.06 18.99
N HIS A 243 27.13 -31.91 18.21
CA HIS A 243 26.98 -33.36 18.39
C HIS A 243 27.32 -33.81 19.84
N PHE A 244 27.90 -32.90 20.65
CA PHE A 244 28.22 -33.08 22.06
C PHE A 244 27.41 -32.24 23.08
N LEU A 245 26.62 -31.21 22.70
CA LEU A 245 25.88 -30.36 23.66
C LEU A 245 24.57 -29.78 23.05
N ALA A 246 23.49 -29.69 23.82
CA ALA A 246 22.15 -29.27 23.38
C ALA A 246 22.08 -27.88 22.68
N ALA A 247 21.07 -27.66 21.84
CA ALA A 247 20.91 -26.45 21.01
C ALA A 247 20.86 -25.15 21.83
N SER A 248 21.75 -24.20 21.52
CA SER A 248 21.85 -22.91 22.20
C SER A 248 20.57 -22.06 22.05
N PRO A 249 20.06 -21.41 23.11
CA PRO A 249 18.91 -20.51 23.06
C PRO A 249 19.03 -19.39 22.01
N HIS A 250 20.24 -18.89 21.78
CA HIS A 250 20.53 -17.82 20.80
C HIS A 250 20.27 -18.26 19.35
N TYR A 251 20.52 -19.53 19.03
CA TYR A 251 20.24 -20.09 17.70
C TYR A 251 18.74 -20.17 17.42
N VAL A 252 17.94 -20.55 18.43
CA VAL A 252 16.47 -20.65 18.31
C VAL A 252 15.84 -19.28 18.06
N THR A 253 16.30 -18.23 18.76
CA THR A 253 15.81 -16.86 18.55
C THR A 253 16.18 -16.32 17.17
N THR A 254 17.40 -16.58 16.70
CA THR A 254 17.85 -16.17 15.36
C THR A 254 17.04 -16.84 14.25
N ARG A 255 16.80 -18.16 14.34
CA ARG A 255 15.98 -18.89 13.36
C ARG A 255 14.53 -18.39 13.34
N LYS A 256 13.95 -18.06 14.50
CA LYS A 256 12.61 -17.43 14.59
C LYS A 256 12.59 -16.04 13.94
N GLY A 257 13.63 -15.24 14.11
CA GLY A 257 13.78 -13.93 13.47
C GLY A 257 13.82 -14.04 11.94
N VAL A 258 14.62 -14.95 11.40
CA VAL A 258 14.71 -15.21 9.94
C VAL A 258 13.38 -15.69 9.37
N SER A 259 12.71 -16.62 10.05
CA SER A 259 11.37 -17.08 9.63
C SER A 259 10.34 -15.96 9.63
N THR A 260 10.47 -14.97 10.52
CA THR A 260 9.58 -13.79 10.53
C THR A 260 9.85 -12.89 9.32
N LEU A 261 11.12 -12.64 8.98
CA LEU A 261 11.48 -11.90 7.76
C LEU A 261 11.02 -12.60 6.49
N ALA A 262 11.09 -13.93 6.45
CA ALA A 262 10.56 -14.74 5.35
C ALA A 262 9.07 -14.50 5.12
N ILE A 263 8.29 -14.49 6.20
CA ILE A 263 6.85 -14.25 6.15
C ILE A 263 6.57 -12.82 5.69
N ILE A 264 7.26 -11.83 6.27
CA ILE A 264 7.09 -10.42 5.88
C ILE A 264 7.37 -10.24 4.37
N LEU A 265 8.51 -10.75 3.88
CA LEU A 265 8.87 -10.64 2.47
C LEU A 265 7.92 -11.43 1.54
N GLY A 266 7.51 -12.62 1.96
CA GLY A 266 6.62 -13.49 1.17
C GLY A 266 5.21 -12.91 1.05
N THR A 267 4.63 -12.43 2.16
CA THR A 267 3.33 -11.74 2.16
C THR A 267 3.42 -10.47 1.32
N PHE A 268 4.47 -9.67 1.52
CA PHE A 268 4.68 -8.45 0.77
C PHE A 268 4.73 -8.70 -0.75
N ALA A 269 5.45 -9.74 -1.18
CA ALA A 269 5.50 -10.16 -2.58
C ALA A 269 4.13 -10.61 -3.10
N ALA A 270 3.44 -11.48 -2.35
CA ALA A 270 2.14 -12.01 -2.77
C ALA A 270 1.08 -10.90 -2.94
N CYS A 271 1.11 -9.89 -2.08
CA CYS A 271 0.19 -8.76 -2.12
C CYS A 271 0.52 -7.75 -3.23
N TRP A 272 1.80 -7.38 -3.40
CA TRP A 272 2.18 -6.26 -4.28
C TRP A 272 2.64 -6.66 -5.68
N MET A 273 3.17 -7.87 -5.89
CA MET A 273 3.66 -8.29 -7.21
C MET A 273 2.57 -8.31 -8.28
N PRO A 274 1.34 -8.82 -8.02
CA PRO A 274 0.28 -8.81 -9.02
C PRO A 274 -0.08 -7.40 -9.50
N PHE A 275 -0.23 -6.46 -8.56
CA PHE A 275 -0.53 -5.06 -8.88
C PHE A 275 0.60 -4.37 -9.64
N THR A 276 1.84 -4.63 -9.25
CA THR A 276 3.03 -4.06 -9.90
C THR A 276 3.14 -4.52 -11.36
N VAL A 277 3.02 -5.83 -11.60
CA VAL A 277 3.09 -6.40 -12.96
C VAL A 277 1.93 -5.89 -13.81
N TYR A 278 0.72 -5.84 -13.24
CA TYR A 278 -0.44 -5.29 -13.93
C TYR A 278 -0.25 -3.82 -14.32
N SER A 279 0.25 -2.99 -13.40
CA SER A 279 0.47 -1.56 -13.61
C SER A 279 1.53 -1.24 -14.67
N LEU A 280 2.44 -2.17 -14.97
CA LEU A 280 3.42 -2.04 -16.05
C LEU A 280 2.81 -2.27 -17.44
N ILE A 281 1.80 -3.12 -17.52
CA ILE A 281 1.23 -3.58 -18.80
C ILE A 281 -0.03 -2.77 -19.14
N ALA A 282 -0.90 -2.56 -18.16
CA ALA A 282 -2.20 -1.95 -18.35
C ALA A 282 -2.10 -0.42 -18.48
N ASP A 283 -3.06 0.14 -19.19
CA ASP A 283 -3.30 1.58 -19.31
C ASP A 283 -4.75 1.92 -18.98
N TYR A 284 -5.13 3.20 -19.14
CA TYR A 284 -6.46 3.70 -18.82
C TYR A 284 -7.61 3.03 -19.60
N THR A 285 -7.33 2.26 -20.66
CA THR A 285 -8.35 1.56 -21.45
C THR A 285 -8.77 0.23 -20.84
N TYR A 286 -7.96 -0.32 -19.91
CA TYR A 286 -8.26 -1.60 -19.28
C TYR A 286 -9.43 -1.47 -18.30
N PRO A 287 -10.27 -2.53 -18.16
CA PRO A 287 -11.39 -2.50 -17.24
C PRO A 287 -10.95 -2.22 -15.79
N PRO A 288 -11.58 -1.25 -15.08
CA PRO A 288 -11.22 -0.90 -13.71
C PRO A 288 -11.26 -2.08 -12.73
N LEU A 289 -12.09 -3.09 -13.01
CA LEU A 289 -12.21 -4.31 -12.22
C LEU A 289 -10.85 -4.97 -11.95
N TYR A 290 -9.95 -5.04 -12.94
CA TYR A 290 -8.63 -5.65 -12.77
C TYR A 290 -7.71 -4.82 -11.87
N THR A 291 -7.86 -3.49 -11.92
CA THR A 291 -7.15 -2.58 -11.01
C THR A 291 -7.57 -2.85 -9.58
N TYR A 292 -8.88 -2.91 -9.30
CA TYR A 292 -9.37 -3.22 -7.95
C TYR A 292 -9.00 -4.64 -7.49
N ALA A 293 -9.11 -5.63 -8.37
CA ALA A 293 -8.78 -7.02 -8.06
C ALA A 293 -7.31 -7.22 -7.66
N THR A 294 -6.41 -6.36 -8.14
CA THR A 294 -4.98 -6.41 -7.79
C THR A 294 -4.60 -5.42 -6.68
N LEU A 295 -5.23 -4.25 -6.64
CA LEU A 295 -4.97 -3.19 -5.64
C LEU A 295 -5.53 -3.54 -4.26
N VAL A 296 -6.73 -4.11 -4.17
CA VAL A 296 -7.33 -4.46 -2.87
C VAL A 296 -6.42 -5.43 -2.11
N PRO A 297 -6.00 -6.58 -2.65
CA PRO A 297 -5.03 -7.46 -1.97
C PRO A 297 -3.71 -6.77 -1.60
N ALA A 298 -3.23 -5.83 -2.42
CA ALA A 298 -2.04 -5.05 -2.13
C ALA A 298 -2.19 -4.20 -0.85
N THR A 299 -3.36 -3.56 -0.65
CA THR A 299 -3.65 -2.78 0.56
C THR A 299 -3.67 -3.62 1.84
N TYR A 300 -4.13 -4.88 1.77
CA TYR A 300 -4.19 -5.78 2.93
C TYR A 300 -2.81 -6.19 3.46
N ASN A 301 -1.72 -5.97 2.71
CA ASN A 301 -0.37 -6.12 3.25
C ASN A 301 -0.15 -5.30 4.52
N SER A 302 -0.69 -4.07 4.57
CA SER A 302 -0.57 -3.16 5.70
C SER A 302 -1.40 -3.58 6.93
N VAL A 303 -2.40 -4.44 6.75
CA VAL A 303 -3.15 -5.11 7.86
C VAL A 303 -2.30 -6.25 8.44
N ILE A 304 -1.59 -6.99 7.58
CA ILE A 304 -0.83 -8.18 7.99
C ILE A 304 0.43 -7.79 8.77
N ASN A 305 1.01 -6.62 8.52
CA ASN A 305 2.22 -6.13 9.18
C ASN A 305 2.12 -6.16 10.73
N PRO A 306 1.18 -5.44 11.38
CA PRO A 306 0.95 -5.52 12.84
C PRO A 306 0.74 -6.94 13.36
N VAL A 307 0.00 -7.76 12.60
CA VAL A 307 -0.31 -9.14 12.98
C VAL A 307 0.96 -9.99 13.06
N ILE A 308 1.87 -9.87 12.08
CA ILE A 308 3.15 -10.57 12.10
C ILE A 308 3.99 -10.14 13.31
N TYR A 309 4.05 -8.83 13.60
CA TYR A 309 4.83 -8.32 14.75
C TYR A 309 4.22 -8.75 16.08
N ALA A 310 2.90 -8.64 16.20
CA ALA A 310 2.15 -9.07 17.38
C ALA A 310 2.35 -10.56 17.63
N PHE A 311 2.28 -11.45 16.64
CA PHE A 311 2.47 -12.89 16.91
C PHE A 311 3.90 -13.30 17.31
N ARG A 312 4.90 -12.45 17.08
CA ARG A 312 6.32 -12.84 17.18
C ARG A 312 7.12 -12.12 18.25
N ASN A 313 6.67 -10.97 18.74
CA ASN A 313 7.35 -10.21 19.79
C ASN A 313 6.49 -10.10 21.06
N GLN A 314 6.90 -10.81 22.11
CA GLN A 314 6.18 -10.84 23.39
C GLN A 314 6.11 -9.46 24.07
N GLU A 315 7.10 -8.59 23.87
CA GLU A 315 7.08 -7.24 24.43
C GLU A 315 6.01 -6.37 23.74
N ILE A 316 5.82 -6.54 22.43
CA ILE A 316 4.74 -5.90 21.68
C ILE A 316 3.37 -6.48 22.07
N GLN A 317 3.27 -7.80 22.25
CA GLN A 317 2.03 -8.45 22.73
C GLN A 317 1.59 -7.92 24.08
N LYS A 318 2.51 -7.86 25.06
CA LYS A 318 2.22 -7.34 26.40
C LYS A 318 1.77 -5.89 26.32
N ALA A 319 2.46 -5.06 25.55
CA ALA A 319 2.12 -3.65 25.42
C ALA A 319 0.77 -3.44 24.71
N LEU A 320 0.48 -4.18 23.64
CA LEU A 320 -0.83 -4.17 22.97
C LEU A 320 -1.95 -4.62 23.90
N TRP A 321 -1.73 -5.71 24.65
CA TRP A 321 -2.71 -6.23 25.61
C TRP A 321 -2.99 -5.22 26.73
N LEU A 322 -1.96 -4.57 27.28
CA LEU A 322 -2.12 -3.55 28.32
C LEU A 322 -2.97 -2.36 27.84
N VAL A 323 -2.76 -1.91 26.60
CA VAL A 323 -3.53 -0.81 26.00
C VAL A 323 -4.96 -1.25 25.68
N CYS A 324 -5.16 -2.42 25.06
CA CYS A 324 -6.48 -2.94 24.72
C CYS A 324 -7.35 -3.29 25.94
N CYS A 325 -6.73 -3.75 27.04
CA CYS A 325 -7.44 -4.03 28.29
C CYS A 325 -7.65 -2.80 29.18
N GLY A 326 -7.19 -1.61 28.77
CA GLY A 326 -7.28 -0.39 29.58
C GLY A 326 -6.42 -0.40 30.85
N CYS A 327 -5.59 -1.42 31.03
CA CYS A 327 -4.71 -1.60 32.16
C CYS A 327 -3.38 -0.87 31.91
N VAL A 328 -3.40 0.47 31.79
CA VAL A 328 -2.15 1.25 31.79
C VAL A 328 -1.58 1.20 33.21
N PRO A 329 -0.45 0.52 33.47
CA PRO A 329 0.13 0.51 34.79
C PRO A 329 0.63 1.92 35.11
N ALA A 330 0.16 2.51 36.22
CA ALA A 330 0.57 3.83 36.70
C ALA A 330 2.10 3.97 36.87
N SER A 331 2.86 2.87 36.85
CA SER A 331 4.32 2.85 36.95
C SER A 331 5.06 3.25 35.67
N VAL A 332 4.44 3.25 34.49
CA VAL A 332 5.11 3.69 33.24
C VAL A 332 5.20 5.22 33.16
N ALA A 333 4.25 5.94 33.76
CA ALA A 333 4.27 7.40 33.83
C ALA A 333 5.37 7.96 34.75
N HIS A 334 5.88 7.18 35.71
CA HIS A 334 6.82 7.68 36.72
C HIS A 334 8.31 7.43 36.45
N ARG A 335 8.69 6.62 35.46
CA ARG A 335 10.12 6.36 35.17
C ARG A 335 10.79 7.39 34.26
N ALA A 336 10.12 8.50 33.96
CA ALA A 336 10.64 9.56 33.10
C ALA A 336 11.55 10.58 33.82
N ARG A 337 11.71 10.55 35.14
CA ARG A 337 12.64 11.45 35.85
C ARG A 337 13.16 10.86 37.15
N THR A 338 14.42 10.41 37.15
CA THR A 338 15.35 10.57 38.28
C THR A 338 16.78 10.62 37.74
N PRO A 339 17.41 11.81 37.65
CA PRO A 339 18.84 11.95 37.45
C PRO A 339 19.54 11.92 38.81
N SER A 340 19.72 10.74 39.38
CA SER A 340 20.62 10.52 40.52
C SER A 340 20.59 9.06 40.90
N ASP A 341 21.61 8.32 40.50
CA ASP A 341 22.24 7.29 41.34
C ASP A 341 23.63 6.99 40.74
N VAL A 342 24.60 7.67 41.35
CA VAL A 342 26.05 7.41 41.54
C VAL A 342 26.84 6.80 40.38
#